data_AF-A0A379LRX3-F1
#
_entry.id   AF-A0A379LRX3-F1
#
_cell.length_a   1.000
_cell.length_b   1.000
_cell.length_c   1.000
_cell.angle_alpha   90.00
_cell.angle_beta   90.00
_cell.angle_gamma   90.00
#
_symmetry.space_group_name_H-M   'P 1'
#
loop_
_entity.id
_entity.type
_entity.pdbx_description
1 polymer ?
#
loop_
_entity_poly.entity_id
_entity_poly.type
_entity_poly.pdbx_seq_one_letter_code
_entity_poly.pdbx_strand_id
1 'polypeptide(L)'
;MGSKDDAVLPPGVTVDPETGKVTITPDAVEDGSKVEAENSNDNGTSSSEITAGNDIEDITPPAAPEIVAGADGSVSITPDQKDAVDLIVEFTDEADKPQKVELEKDADGKWTAKDELPEGVTVDPDTGRVDIHYDAVKDESEVNATNKDEVGNASSSQATTSRDYINGPKVEIQAGEDGVIDPTDLNENKEVDVVVDIKDSGLKAGDKLEVTNQDGELKKLC
;
A
#
# COMPACT_ATOMS: atom_id res chain seq x y z
N MET A 1 -70.44 11.40 8.17
CA MET A 1 -69.10 11.40 7.57
C MET A 1 -68.25 12.39 8.37
N GLY A 2 -67.45 11.91 9.31
CA GLY A 2 -66.44 12.76 9.98
C GLY A 2 -65.17 12.71 9.15
N SER A 3 -64.61 13.88 8.84
CA SER A 3 -63.26 13.99 8.24
C SER A 3 -62.31 13.11 9.03
N LYS A 4 -61.70 12.13 8.35
CA LYS A 4 -60.45 11.56 8.84
C LYS A 4 -59.46 12.70 8.68
N ASP A 5 -59.03 13.27 9.80
CA ASP A 5 -57.86 14.12 9.82
C ASP A 5 -56.76 13.36 9.07
N ASP A 6 -56.27 13.93 7.97
CA ASP A 6 -55.10 13.40 7.26
C ASP A 6 -53.92 13.55 8.21
N ALA A 7 -53.79 12.59 9.13
CA ALA A 7 -52.69 12.50 10.04
C ALA A 7 -51.41 12.46 9.20
N VAL A 8 -50.64 13.53 9.27
CA VAL A 8 -49.35 13.60 8.58
C VAL A 8 -48.47 12.52 9.19
N LEU A 9 -48.22 11.47 8.42
CA LEU A 9 -47.34 10.38 8.83
C LEU A 9 -45.89 10.90 8.94
N PRO A 10 -45.10 10.39 9.89
CA PRO A 10 -43.69 10.70 9.93
C PRO A 10 -42.98 10.19 8.66
N PRO A 11 -41.85 10.82 8.27
CA PRO A 11 -41.06 10.39 7.12
C PRO A 11 -40.72 8.89 7.20
N GLY A 12 -40.80 8.19 6.06
CA GLY A 12 -40.51 6.76 5.99
C GLY A 12 -41.61 5.84 6.53
N VAL A 13 -42.73 6.37 7.04
CA VAL A 13 -43.89 5.59 7.46
C VAL A 13 -45.02 5.71 6.46
N THR A 14 -45.56 4.57 6.05
CA THR A 14 -46.72 4.49 5.15
C THR A 14 -47.79 3.57 5.74
N VAL A 15 -49.05 3.87 5.44
CA VAL A 15 -50.19 3.05 5.83
C VAL A 15 -51.00 2.73 4.58
N ASP A 16 -51.21 1.44 4.33
CA ASP A 16 -52.14 0.98 3.31
C ASP A 16 -53.59 1.23 3.79
N PRO A 17 -54.37 2.09 3.11
CA PRO A 17 -55.71 2.45 3.57
C PRO A 17 -56.75 1.33 3.39
N GLU A 18 -56.48 0.31 2.57
CA GLU A 18 -57.37 -0.83 2.34
C GLU A 18 -57.12 -1.93 3.37
N THR A 19 -55.85 -2.21 3.69
CA THR A 19 -55.48 -3.32 4.58
C THR A 19 -55.11 -2.90 6.00
N GLY A 20 -54.83 -1.61 6.23
CA GLY A 20 -54.31 -1.09 7.49
C GLY A 20 -52.83 -1.45 7.73
N LYS A 21 -52.13 -2.02 6.74
CA LYS A 21 -50.72 -2.40 6.86
C LYS A 21 -49.85 -1.16 7.01
N VAL A 22 -49.09 -1.09 8.10
CA VAL A 22 -48.06 -0.06 8.32
C VAL A 22 -46.72 -0.57 7.80
N THR A 23 -46.00 0.24 7.02
CA THR A 23 -44.62 -0.04 6.57
C THR A 23 -43.72 1.10 7.02
N ILE A 24 -42.56 0.75 7.59
CA ILE A 24 -41.57 1.68 8.11
C ILE A 24 -40.25 1.39 7.38
N THR A 25 -39.61 2.41 6.81
CA THR A 25 -38.29 2.28 6.16
C THR A 25 -37.17 2.19 7.21
N PRO A 26 -36.00 1.59 6.89
CA PRO A 26 -34.87 1.49 7.83
C PRO A 26 -34.51 2.84 8.48
N ASP A 27 -34.37 3.91 7.68
CA ASP A 27 -34.01 5.26 8.17
C ASP A 27 -35.06 5.90 9.10
N ALA A 28 -36.24 5.30 9.26
CA ALA A 28 -37.31 5.82 10.11
C ALA A 28 -37.30 5.23 11.53
N VAL A 29 -36.41 4.29 11.82
CA VAL A 29 -36.22 3.69 13.15
C VAL A 29 -34.74 3.63 13.49
N GLU A 30 -34.40 3.89 14.75
CA GLU A 30 -33.02 3.74 15.23
C GLU A 30 -32.72 2.25 15.48
N ASP A 31 -31.51 1.83 15.18
CA ASP A 31 -31.04 0.48 15.43
C ASP A 31 -31.18 0.05 16.88
N GLY A 32 -31.69 -1.16 17.11
CA GLY A 32 -31.93 -1.69 18.45
C GLY A 32 -33.00 -0.92 19.25
N SER A 33 -33.68 0.06 18.65
CA SER A 33 -34.78 0.79 19.28
C SER A 33 -36.04 -0.07 19.37
N LYS A 34 -36.90 0.27 20.31
CA LYS A 34 -38.18 -0.41 20.50
C LYS A 34 -39.23 0.22 19.58
N VAL A 35 -39.87 -0.61 18.77
CA VAL A 35 -41.03 -0.24 17.94
C VAL A 35 -42.28 -0.82 18.59
N GLU A 36 -43.17 0.07 19.04
CA GLU A 36 -44.44 -0.29 19.66
C GLU A 36 -45.60 0.03 18.72
N ALA A 37 -46.55 -0.89 18.61
CA ALA A 37 -47.79 -0.71 17.87
C ALA A 37 -48.98 -0.93 18.80
N GLU A 38 -49.93 0.01 18.82
CA GLU A 38 -51.16 -0.07 19.60
C GLU A 38 -52.38 0.02 18.68
N ASN A 39 -53.39 -0.81 18.95
CA ASN A 39 -54.70 -0.75 18.31
C ASN A 39 -55.78 -0.71 19.39
N SER A 40 -56.68 0.26 19.31
CA SER A 40 -57.73 0.51 20.31
C SER A 40 -59.12 0.62 19.68
N ASN A 41 -60.12 0.10 20.38
CA ASN A 41 -61.54 0.32 20.09
C ASN A 41 -62.35 0.51 21.38
N ASP A 42 -63.68 0.66 21.27
CA ASP A 42 -64.59 0.83 22.42
C ASP A 42 -64.54 -0.33 23.44
N ASN A 43 -63.94 -1.47 23.06
CA ASN A 43 -63.87 -2.70 23.83
C ASN A 43 -62.46 -2.98 24.38
N GLY A 44 -61.49 -2.07 24.19
CA GLY A 44 -60.15 -2.13 24.78
C GLY A 44 -59.00 -1.83 23.82
N THR A 45 -57.78 -1.90 24.34
CA THR A 45 -56.52 -1.67 23.63
C THR A 45 -55.70 -2.96 23.59
N SER A 46 -55.09 -3.24 22.44
CA SER A 46 -54.07 -4.27 22.25
C SER A 46 -52.78 -3.62 21.82
N SER A 47 -51.64 -4.10 22.32
CA SER A 47 -50.32 -3.63 21.94
C SER A 47 -49.43 -4.78 21.52
N SER A 48 -48.42 -4.48 20.71
CA SER A 48 -47.34 -5.38 20.34
C SER A 48 -46.07 -4.58 20.19
N GLU A 49 -44.94 -5.20 20.54
CA GLU A 49 -43.64 -4.56 20.46
C GLU A 49 -42.65 -5.48 19.75
N ILE A 50 -41.71 -4.86 19.07
CA ILE A 50 -40.53 -5.51 18.50
C ILE A 50 -39.33 -4.59 18.72
N THR A 51 -38.13 -5.17 18.76
CA THR A 51 -36.89 -4.42 18.71
C THR A 51 -36.43 -4.35 17.26
N ALA A 52 -36.16 -3.15 16.75
CA ALA A 52 -35.58 -2.96 15.43
C ALA A 52 -34.27 -3.74 15.32
N GLY A 53 -33.97 -4.27 14.13
CA GLY A 53 -32.66 -4.84 13.86
C GLY A 53 -31.56 -3.79 13.99
N ASN A 54 -30.31 -4.25 13.95
CA ASN A 54 -29.17 -3.39 13.74
C ASN A 54 -28.75 -3.49 12.26
N ASP A 55 -28.23 -2.40 11.71
CA ASP A 55 -27.42 -2.46 10.52
C ASP A 55 -26.22 -3.38 10.78
N ILE A 56 -25.92 -4.21 9.79
CA ILE A 56 -24.76 -5.08 9.84
C ILE A 56 -23.60 -4.27 9.28
N GLU A 57 -22.73 -3.78 10.16
CA GLU A 57 -21.48 -3.17 9.74
C GLU A 57 -20.67 -4.17 8.92
N ASP A 58 -20.08 -3.70 7.82
CA ASP A 58 -19.10 -4.48 7.09
C ASP A 58 -17.83 -4.58 7.92
N ILE A 59 -17.48 -5.81 8.30
CA ILE A 59 -16.29 -6.15 9.08
C ILE A 59 -15.30 -7.00 8.28
N THR A 60 -15.57 -7.20 6.99
CA THR A 60 -14.78 -8.09 6.14
C THR A 60 -13.64 -7.30 5.51
N PRO A 61 -12.37 -7.52 5.91
CA PRO A 61 -11.27 -6.80 5.28
C PRO A 61 -11.07 -7.24 3.82
N PRO A 62 -10.47 -6.37 2.99
CA PRO A 62 -10.01 -6.75 1.66
C PRO A 62 -8.94 -7.85 1.75
N ALA A 63 -8.62 -8.48 0.63
CA ALA A 63 -7.45 -9.38 0.60
C ALA A 63 -6.17 -8.59 0.90
N ALA A 64 -5.22 -9.22 1.60
CA ALA A 64 -3.92 -8.61 1.86
C ALA A 64 -3.19 -8.34 0.55
N PRO A 65 -2.36 -7.29 0.46
CA PRO A 65 -1.55 -7.03 -0.72
C PRO A 65 -0.63 -8.22 -1.04
N GLU A 66 -0.36 -8.45 -2.32
CA GLU A 66 0.69 -9.38 -2.74
C GLU A 66 2.03 -8.64 -2.80
N ILE A 67 3.05 -9.14 -2.10
CA ILE A 67 4.40 -8.60 -2.14
C ILE A 67 5.33 -9.64 -2.76
N VAL A 68 6.06 -9.24 -3.80
CA VAL A 68 7.08 -10.05 -4.47
C VAL A 68 8.43 -9.36 -4.29
N ALA A 69 9.29 -9.94 -3.46
CA ALA A 69 10.70 -9.56 -3.40
C ALA A 69 11.47 -10.25 -4.54
N GLY A 70 12.07 -9.44 -5.41
CA GLY A 70 12.96 -9.89 -6.47
C GLY A 70 14.26 -10.47 -5.92
N ALA A 71 14.91 -11.33 -6.71
CA ALA A 71 16.24 -11.85 -6.38
C ALA A 71 17.35 -10.79 -6.56
N ASP A 72 17.03 -9.69 -7.24
CA ASP A 72 17.84 -8.49 -7.46
C ASP A 72 17.54 -7.39 -6.43
N GLY A 73 16.95 -7.73 -5.28
CA GLY A 73 16.62 -6.75 -4.23
C GLY A 73 15.43 -5.83 -4.53
N SER A 74 14.92 -5.81 -5.76
CA SER A 74 13.71 -5.04 -6.11
C SER A 74 12.47 -5.59 -5.40
N VAL A 75 11.44 -4.75 -5.24
CA VAL A 75 10.17 -5.18 -4.63
C VAL A 75 9.00 -4.73 -5.46
N SER A 76 8.03 -5.61 -5.65
CA SER A 76 6.75 -5.30 -6.26
C SER A 76 5.59 -5.59 -5.33
N ILE A 77 4.66 -4.64 -5.20
CA ILE A 77 3.48 -4.73 -4.33
C ILE A 77 2.24 -4.53 -5.19
N THR A 78 1.29 -5.46 -5.10
CA THR A 78 0.00 -5.37 -5.79
C THR A 78 -1.14 -5.36 -4.76
N PRO A 79 -1.97 -4.31 -4.70
CA PRO A 79 -3.13 -4.31 -3.82
C PRO A 79 -4.20 -5.29 -4.32
N ASP A 80 -5.05 -5.77 -3.42
CA ASP A 80 -6.35 -6.33 -3.79
C ASP A 80 -7.10 -5.42 -4.77
N GLN A 81 -7.48 -5.99 -5.91
CA GLN A 81 -8.12 -5.23 -6.98
C GLN A 81 -9.62 -5.05 -6.76
N LYS A 82 -10.20 -5.86 -5.86
CA LYS A 82 -11.65 -5.99 -5.70
C LYS A 82 -12.21 -5.05 -4.64
N ASP A 83 -11.71 -5.12 -3.42
CA ASP A 83 -12.33 -4.48 -2.26
C ASP A 83 -11.45 -3.38 -1.63
N ALA A 84 -10.17 -3.28 -1.99
CA ALA A 84 -9.29 -2.23 -1.47
C ALA A 84 -9.45 -0.88 -2.20
N VAL A 85 -9.47 0.20 -1.41
CA VAL A 85 -9.48 1.61 -1.85
C VAL A 85 -8.28 2.41 -1.35
N ASP A 86 -7.58 1.93 -0.33
CA ASP A 86 -6.30 2.47 0.11
C ASP A 86 -5.22 1.38 0.14
N LEU A 87 -4.00 1.76 -0.21
CA LEU A 87 -2.79 0.96 -0.03
C LEU A 87 -1.72 1.79 0.71
N ILE A 88 -1.17 1.24 1.79
CA ILE A 88 -0.07 1.84 2.55
C ILE A 88 1.12 0.89 2.46
N VAL A 89 2.27 1.39 1.99
CA VAL A 89 3.54 0.64 1.92
C VAL A 89 4.58 1.33 2.80
N GLU A 90 5.24 0.56 3.65
CA GLU A 90 6.29 1.02 4.57
C GLU A 90 7.55 0.18 4.38
N PHE A 91 8.70 0.84 4.21
CA PHE A 91 10.00 0.19 4.00
C PHE A 91 11.14 1.06 4.53
N THR A 92 12.36 0.52 4.55
CA THR A 92 13.58 1.28 4.90
C THR A 92 14.40 1.51 3.64
N ASP A 93 14.89 2.73 3.42
CA ASP A 93 15.80 3.02 2.32
C ASP A 93 17.26 2.65 2.64
N GLU A 94 18.12 2.71 1.64
CA GLU A 94 19.56 2.40 1.76
C GLU A 94 20.33 3.36 2.70
N ALA A 95 19.71 4.47 3.09
CA ALA A 95 20.26 5.41 4.06
C ALA A 95 19.73 5.16 5.49
N ASP A 96 19.14 3.99 5.75
CA ASP A 96 18.51 3.60 7.02
C ASP A 96 17.33 4.49 7.45
N LYS A 97 16.65 5.15 6.49
CA LYS A 97 15.50 6.01 6.80
C LYS A 97 14.19 5.28 6.47
N PRO A 98 13.18 5.40 7.35
CA PRO A 98 11.86 4.87 7.06
C PRO A 98 11.21 5.67 5.93
N GLN A 99 10.63 4.96 4.97
CA GLN A 99 9.87 5.49 3.84
C GLN A 99 8.44 5.00 3.94
N LYS A 100 7.50 5.83 3.44
CA LYS A 100 6.08 5.54 3.45
C LYS A 100 5.45 5.99 2.14
N VAL A 101 4.67 5.13 1.52
CA VAL A 101 3.89 5.40 0.31
C VAL A 101 2.42 5.13 0.62
N GLU A 102 1.57 6.13 0.42
CA GLU A 102 0.12 6.00 0.58
C GLU A 102 -0.56 6.24 -0.77
N LEU A 103 -1.35 5.27 -1.21
CA LEU A 103 -2.15 5.35 -2.43
C LEU A 103 -3.63 5.30 -2.11
N GLU A 104 -4.43 6.02 -2.90
CA GLU A 104 -5.89 6.03 -2.86
C GLU A 104 -6.45 5.72 -4.24
N LYS A 105 -7.50 4.90 -4.29
CA LYS A 105 -8.25 4.56 -5.49
C LYS A 105 -9.43 5.50 -5.63
N ASP A 106 -9.49 6.22 -6.74
CA ASP A 106 -10.60 7.12 -7.03
C ASP A 106 -11.84 6.37 -7.55
N ALA A 107 -12.93 7.11 -7.75
CA ALA A 107 -14.20 6.58 -8.25
C ALA A 107 -14.12 6.06 -9.70
N ASP A 108 -13.11 6.47 -10.47
CA ASP A 108 -12.84 5.95 -11.82
C ASP A 108 -11.98 4.66 -11.76
N GLY A 109 -11.62 4.22 -10.56
CA GLY A 109 -10.82 3.03 -10.29
C GLY A 109 -9.31 3.25 -10.46
N LYS A 110 -8.85 4.50 -10.58
CA LYS A 110 -7.44 4.84 -10.74
C LYS A 110 -6.78 5.06 -9.39
N TRP A 111 -5.55 4.58 -9.27
CA TRP A 111 -4.72 4.76 -8.09
C TRP A 111 -3.85 5.99 -8.21
N THR A 112 -3.79 6.78 -7.14
CA THR A 112 -2.97 7.99 -7.05
C THR A 112 -2.24 8.05 -5.72
N ALA A 113 -1.02 8.58 -5.72
CA ALA A 113 -0.26 8.79 -4.49
C ALA A 113 -0.77 10.04 -3.74
N LYS A 114 -0.92 9.92 -2.42
CA LYS A 114 -1.34 11.05 -1.56
C LYS A 114 -0.24 12.09 -1.40
N ASP A 115 1.01 11.64 -1.40
CA ASP A 115 2.22 12.46 -1.27
C ASP A 115 3.19 12.19 -2.42
N GLU A 116 4.26 12.99 -2.50
CA GLU A 116 5.36 12.77 -3.44
C GLU A 116 6.02 11.41 -3.17
N LEU A 117 6.22 10.64 -4.23
CA LEU A 117 6.83 9.31 -4.13
C LEU A 117 8.32 9.42 -3.76
N PRO A 118 8.83 8.52 -2.91
CA PRO A 118 10.27 8.39 -2.70
C PRO A 118 11.00 8.11 -4.03
N GLU A 119 12.26 8.54 -4.11
CA GLU A 119 13.10 8.28 -5.30
C GLU A 119 13.21 6.76 -5.56
N GLY A 120 13.08 6.35 -6.81
CA GLY A 120 13.12 4.93 -7.20
C GLY A 120 11.83 4.15 -6.94
N VAL A 121 10.76 4.80 -6.48
CA VAL A 121 9.42 4.19 -6.37
C VAL A 121 8.54 4.64 -7.55
N THR A 122 7.81 3.68 -8.14
CA THR A 122 6.83 3.96 -9.18
C THR A 122 5.48 3.30 -8.88
N VAL A 123 4.41 3.85 -9.46
CA VAL A 123 3.03 3.38 -9.26
C VAL A 123 2.35 3.25 -10.62
N ASP A 124 1.74 2.10 -10.88
CA ASP A 124 0.82 1.93 -12.00
C ASP A 124 -0.57 2.48 -11.60
N PRO A 125 -1.08 3.53 -12.26
CA PRO A 125 -2.36 4.13 -11.90
C PRO A 125 -3.58 3.24 -12.22
N ASP A 126 -3.46 2.23 -13.07
CA ASP A 126 -4.56 1.34 -13.41
C ASP A 126 -4.71 0.20 -12.38
N THR A 127 -3.59 -0.30 -11.85
CA THR A 127 -3.59 -1.46 -10.96
C THR A 127 -3.22 -1.12 -9.52
N GLY A 128 -2.68 0.08 -9.26
CA GLY A 128 -2.12 0.45 -7.97
C GLY A 128 -0.84 -0.31 -7.64
N ARG A 129 -0.21 -0.96 -8.63
CA ARG A 129 1.01 -1.74 -8.43
C ARG A 129 2.16 -0.80 -8.13
N VAL A 130 2.83 -1.01 -7.00
CA VAL A 130 4.00 -0.27 -6.57
C VAL A 130 5.24 -1.08 -6.91
N ASP A 131 6.19 -0.47 -7.61
CA ASP A 131 7.53 -1.04 -7.78
C ASP A 131 8.54 -0.16 -7.04
N ILE A 132 9.35 -0.80 -6.21
CA ILE A 132 10.46 -0.20 -5.50
C ILE A 132 11.74 -0.73 -6.14
N HIS A 133 12.51 0.18 -6.73
CA HIS A 133 13.81 -0.13 -7.31
C HIS A 133 14.76 -0.64 -6.21
N TYR A 134 15.68 -1.53 -6.58
CA TYR A 134 16.61 -2.13 -5.62
C TYR A 134 17.47 -1.07 -4.90
N ASP A 135 17.96 -0.04 -5.61
CA ASP A 135 18.71 1.09 -5.00
C ASP A 135 17.88 1.98 -4.05
N ALA A 136 16.56 1.78 -3.97
CA ALA A 136 15.66 2.58 -3.13
C ALA A 136 15.27 1.88 -1.82
N VAL A 137 15.53 0.59 -1.69
CA VAL A 137 15.13 -0.22 -0.53
C VAL A 137 16.32 -0.96 0.03
N LYS A 138 16.48 -0.90 1.34
CA LYS A 138 17.58 -1.56 2.03
C LYS A 138 17.53 -3.07 1.83
N ASP A 139 18.69 -3.64 1.52
CA ASP A 139 18.90 -5.09 1.48
C ASP A 139 18.56 -5.80 2.80
N GLU A 140 18.04 -7.02 2.71
CA GLU A 140 17.68 -7.88 3.85
C GLU A 140 16.75 -7.17 4.88
N SER A 141 15.93 -6.22 4.41
CA SER A 141 15.00 -5.43 5.23
C SER A 141 13.54 -5.80 4.96
N GLU A 142 12.66 -5.45 5.90
CA GLU A 142 11.23 -5.77 5.80
C GLU A 142 10.48 -4.68 5.04
N VAL A 143 9.64 -5.10 4.10
CA VAL A 143 8.63 -4.27 3.45
C VAL A 143 7.26 -4.72 3.91
N ASN A 144 6.49 -3.77 4.43
CA ASN A 144 5.13 -3.97 4.92
C ASN A 144 4.14 -3.29 3.97
N ALA A 145 3.04 -3.97 3.67
CA ALA A 145 1.95 -3.40 2.87
C ALA A 145 0.61 -3.66 3.55
N THR A 146 -0.27 -2.66 3.53
CA THR A 146 -1.61 -2.74 4.15
C THR A 146 -2.66 -2.20 3.19
N ASN A 147 -3.68 -3.01 2.91
CA ASN A 147 -4.88 -2.60 2.20
C ASN A 147 -5.96 -2.14 3.18
N LYS A 148 -6.81 -1.19 2.76
CA LYS A 148 -8.07 -0.88 3.43
C LYS A 148 -9.24 -0.77 2.45
N ASP A 149 -10.44 -1.12 2.90
CA ASP A 149 -11.69 -0.88 2.19
C ASP A 149 -12.30 0.49 2.56
N GLU A 150 -13.46 0.83 1.98
CA GLU A 150 -14.15 2.12 2.18
C GLU A 150 -14.56 2.39 3.64
N VAL A 151 -14.77 1.33 4.43
CA VAL A 151 -15.18 1.45 5.85
C VAL A 151 -14.00 1.30 6.81
N GLY A 152 -12.79 1.10 6.29
CA GLY A 152 -11.55 1.05 7.04
C GLY A 152 -11.15 -0.32 7.58
N ASN A 153 -11.81 -1.41 7.16
CA ASN A 153 -11.31 -2.75 7.47
C ASN A 153 -9.98 -2.95 6.73
N ALA A 154 -9.01 -3.58 7.40
CA ALA A 154 -7.64 -3.64 6.93
C ALA A 154 -7.07 -5.05 6.94
N SER A 155 -6.16 -5.31 6.00
CA SER A 155 -5.35 -6.52 5.95
C SER A 155 -3.94 -6.18 5.49
N SER A 156 -2.96 -6.91 6.02
CA SER A 156 -1.53 -6.61 5.80
C SER A 156 -0.76 -7.84 5.37
N SER A 157 0.34 -7.60 4.65
CA SER A 157 1.35 -8.60 4.29
C SER A 157 2.74 -8.00 4.46
N GLN A 158 3.74 -8.87 4.54
CA GLN A 158 5.13 -8.47 4.65
C GLN A 158 6.02 -9.39 3.81
N ALA A 159 7.13 -8.86 3.31
CA ALA A 159 8.20 -9.63 2.72
C ALA A 159 9.56 -9.06 3.14
N THR A 160 10.60 -9.88 3.08
CA THR A 160 11.98 -9.44 3.29
C THR A 160 12.65 -9.30 1.94
N THR A 161 13.32 -8.16 1.71
CA THR A 161 14.10 -7.93 0.50
C THR A 161 15.25 -8.92 0.40
N SER A 162 15.57 -9.32 -0.83
CA SER A 162 16.82 -10.03 -1.09
C SER A 162 17.95 -9.03 -1.17
N ARG A 163 19.17 -9.53 -1.10
CA ARG A 163 20.34 -8.77 -1.50
C ARG A 163 20.33 -8.58 -3.01
N ASP A 164 20.49 -7.37 -3.51
CA ASP A 164 20.73 -7.20 -4.95
C ASP A 164 22.04 -7.88 -5.37
N TYR A 165 22.08 -8.35 -6.62
CA TYR A 165 23.32 -8.67 -7.30
C TYR A 165 24.15 -7.39 -7.36
N ILE A 166 25.08 -7.26 -6.40
CA ILE A 166 26.10 -6.22 -6.33
C ILE A 166 26.34 -5.61 -7.72
N ASN A 167 25.93 -4.37 -7.95
CA ASN A 167 26.64 -3.52 -8.90
C ASN A 167 28.06 -3.47 -8.35
N GLY A 168 28.89 -4.43 -8.79
CA GLY A 168 30.22 -4.70 -8.24
C GLY A 168 31.01 -3.40 -8.07
N PRO A 169 31.94 -3.33 -7.10
CA PRO A 169 32.76 -2.15 -6.91
C PRO A 169 33.27 -1.64 -8.26
N LYS A 170 32.84 -0.44 -8.65
CA LYS A 170 33.22 0.14 -9.93
C LYS A 170 34.64 0.66 -9.76
N VAL A 171 35.58 0.03 -10.44
CA VAL A 171 36.97 0.48 -10.49
C VAL A 171 37.09 1.48 -11.63
N GLU A 172 37.28 2.75 -11.30
CA GLU A 172 37.66 3.78 -12.27
C GLU A 172 39.16 4.04 -12.16
N ILE A 173 39.86 3.84 -13.28
CA ILE A 173 41.27 4.20 -13.41
C ILE A 173 41.29 5.59 -14.05
N GLN A 174 41.95 6.55 -13.39
CA GLN A 174 42.11 7.91 -13.92
C GLN A 174 43.01 7.85 -15.18
N ALA A 175 42.39 7.85 -16.37
CA ALA A 175 43.05 7.77 -17.68
C ALA A 175 42.88 9.04 -18.51
N GLY A 176 42.78 10.20 -17.83
CA GLY A 176 42.45 11.46 -18.49
C GLY A 176 41.15 11.43 -19.30
N GLU A 177 40.98 12.38 -20.23
CA GLU A 177 39.83 12.45 -21.14
C GLU A 177 39.94 11.50 -22.34
N ASP A 178 41.12 10.94 -22.61
CA ASP A 178 41.40 10.13 -23.81
C ASP A 178 41.22 8.61 -23.60
N GLY A 179 41.03 8.18 -22.35
CA GLY A 179 40.81 6.79 -22.00
C GLY A 179 42.05 5.92 -22.10
N VAL A 180 43.25 6.52 -22.16
CA VAL A 180 44.54 5.82 -22.25
C VAL A 180 45.40 6.26 -21.07
N ILE A 181 45.91 5.29 -20.30
CA ILE A 181 46.87 5.59 -19.23
C ILE A 181 48.21 5.97 -19.85
N ASP A 182 48.64 7.20 -19.62
CA ASP A 182 49.93 7.71 -20.08
C ASP A 182 50.76 8.33 -18.93
N PRO A 183 52.02 8.73 -19.16
CA PRO A 183 52.87 9.30 -18.12
C PRO A 183 52.35 10.59 -17.47
N THR A 184 51.35 11.25 -18.07
CA THR A 184 50.71 12.46 -17.54
C THR A 184 49.60 12.15 -16.55
N ASP A 185 49.06 10.93 -16.54
CA ASP A 185 48.08 10.44 -15.56
C ASP A 185 48.71 9.89 -14.28
N LEU A 186 50.05 9.81 -14.23
CA LEU A 186 50.77 9.26 -13.10
C LEU A 186 50.95 10.31 -11.98
N ASN A 187 50.78 9.88 -10.74
CA ASN A 187 51.08 10.69 -9.56
C ASN A 187 52.61 10.92 -9.39
N GLU A 188 53.00 11.70 -8.39
CA GLU A 188 54.42 12.06 -8.13
C GLU A 188 55.34 10.83 -7.96
N ASN A 189 54.78 9.67 -7.61
CA ASN A 189 55.50 8.40 -7.45
C ASN A 189 55.55 7.56 -8.72
N LYS A 190 55.00 8.04 -9.84
CA LYS A 190 54.82 7.31 -11.11
C LYS A 190 53.83 6.15 -11.02
N GLU A 191 52.82 6.28 -10.17
CA GLU A 191 51.74 5.31 -9.98
C GLU A 191 50.40 5.89 -10.46
N VAL A 192 49.44 5.02 -10.75
CA VAL A 192 48.08 5.43 -11.12
C VAL A 192 47.20 5.38 -9.88
N ASP A 193 46.48 6.48 -9.61
CA ASP A 193 45.49 6.51 -8.54
C ASP A 193 44.22 5.77 -8.99
N VAL A 194 43.80 4.78 -8.20
CA VAL A 194 42.58 3.99 -8.44
C VAL A 194 41.57 4.34 -7.37
N VAL A 195 40.41 4.83 -7.79
CA VAL A 195 39.28 5.08 -6.89
C VAL A 195 38.32 3.90 -7.02
N VAL A 196 38.06 3.23 -5.91
CA VAL A 196 37.03 2.20 -5.81
C VAL A 196 35.84 2.86 -5.12
N ASP A 197 34.79 3.14 -5.89
CA ASP A 197 33.54 3.65 -5.33
C ASP A 197 32.70 2.46 -4.85
N ILE A 198 32.44 2.43 -3.54
CA ILE A 198 31.66 1.40 -2.87
C ILE A 198 30.40 2.12 -2.37
N LYS A 199 29.32 2.00 -3.14
CA LYS A 199 28.08 2.73 -2.87
C LYS A 199 27.21 2.08 -1.79
N ASP A 200 27.44 0.81 -1.51
CA ASP A 200 26.72 0.07 -0.47
C ASP A 200 27.67 -0.44 0.63
N SER A 201 27.23 -0.28 1.87
CA SER A 201 27.89 -0.72 3.10
C SER A 201 27.92 -2.24 3.28
N GLY A 202 27.27 -3.01 2.39
CA GLY A 202 27.12 -4.47 2.44
C GLY A 202 28.38 -5.32 2.30
N LEU A 203 29.56 -4.72 2.14
CA LEU A 203 30.82 -5.48 2.09
C LEU A 203 31.03 -6.28 3.38
N LYS A 204 31.13 -7.60 3.25
CA LYS A 204 31.43 -8.53 4.34
C LYS A 204 32.83 -9.10 4.19
N ALA A 205 33.38 -9.59 5.31
CA ALA A 205 34.64 -10.31 5.31
C ALA A 205 34.57 -11.51 4.33
N GLY A 206 35.40 -11.48 3.28
CA GLY A 206 35.43 -12.51 2.23
C GLY A 206 35.00 -12.01 0.84
N ASP A 207 34.42 -10.82 0.72
CA ASP A 207 34.18 -10.19 -0.57
C ASP A 207 35.52 -9.85 -1.26
N LYS A 208 35.56 -9.99 -2.59
CA LYS A 208 36.79 -9.88 -3.39
C LYS A 208 36.71 -8.71 -4.35
N LEU A 209 37.76 -7.91 -4.36
CA LEU A 209 38.03 -6.94 -5.42
C LEU A 209 38.79 -7.65 -6.54
N GLU A 210 38.20 -7.69 -7.73
CA GLU A 210 38.88 -8.17 -8.94
C GLU A 210 39.33 -6.97 -9.77
N VAL A 211 40.64 -6.85 -9.97
CA VAL A 211 41.25 -5.84 -10.84
C VAL A 211 41.73 -6.54 -12.11
N THR A 212 41.15 -6.17 -13.24
CA THR A 212 41.55 -6.63 -14.57
C THR A 212 42.49 -5.62 -15.20
N ASN A 213 43.64 -6.06 -15.72
CA ASN A 213 44.46 -5.22 -16.57
C ASN A 213 43.87 -5.11 -17.99
N GLN A 214 44.45 -4.26 -18.84
CA GLN A 214 43.99 -4.06 -20.23
C GLN A 214 44.02 -5.35 -21.09
N ASP A 215 44.80 -6.35 -20.67
CA ASP A 215 44.92 -7.65 -21.35
C ASP A 215 43.87 -8.68 -20.88
N GLY A 216 43.01 -8.31 -19.91
CA GLY A 216 42.01 -9.21 -19.34
C GLY A 216 42.59 -10.25 -18.37
N GLU A 217 43.85 -10.09 -17.94
CA GLU A 217 44.50 -11.00 -16.99
C GLU A 217 44.04 -10.68 -15.56
N LEU A 218 43.43 -11.68 -14.91
CA LEU A 218 42.93 -11.59 -13.55
C LEU A 218 44.09 -11.71 -12.55
N LYS A 219 44.34 -10.65 -11.78
CA LYS A 219 45.26 -10.72 -10.64
C LYS A 219 44.47 -10.73 -9.34
N LYS A 220 44.42 -11.88 -8.67
CA LYS A 220 43.85 -12.00 -7.32
C LYS A 220 44.77 -11.29 -6.33
N LEU A 221 44.30 -10.19 -5.76
CA LEU A 221 44.90 -9.59 -4.58
C LEU A 221 44.37 -10.37 -3.36
N CYS A 222 45.29 -11.06 -2.69
CA CYS A 222 45.01 -11.80 -1.46
C CYS A 222 44.96 -10.88 -0.25
#